data_AF-A0A2V6H288-F1
#
_entry.id   AF-A0A2V6H288-F1
#
_cell.length_a   1.000
_cell.length_b   1.000
_cell.length_c   1.000
_cell.angle_alpha   90.00
_cell.angle_beta   90.00
_cell.angle_gamma   90.00
#
_symmetry.space_group_name_H-M   'P 1'
#
loop_
_entity.id
_entity.type
_entity.pdbx_description
1 polymer ?
#
loop_
_entity_poly.entity_id
_entity_poly.type
_entity_poly.pdbx_seq_one_letter_code
_entity_poly.pdbx_strand_id
1 'polypeptide(L)'
;FRIRGEQTTPNRMTIDRWFAPGVGIVKDVTTMQDAKGDLLQRISLELTEVPKPVERPEVKSNTAPKQLAVSLAKDRFGKPTTSFRSNTPEIYARWQGQRLRQGAKVKAVWIAENIGEDFPQDYKVDEASAVAATSMSRGAFTLARPEDGWMPGDYRVDFYVDNVLVDAVKMKVVE
;
A
#
# COMPACT_ATOMS: atom_id res chain seq x y z
N PHE A 1 23.69 -0.30 16.68
CA PHE A 1 23.18 0.61 17.71
C PHE A 1 22.21 -0.14 18.64
N ARG A 2 21.95 0.35 19.85
CA ARG A 2 21.09 -0.31 20.86
C ARG A 2 19.83 0.51 21.10
N ILE A 3 18.68 -0.14 21.13
CA ILE A 3 17.41 0.45 21.59
C ILE A 3 17.01 -0.24 22.88
N ARG A 4 16.63 0.54 23.89
CA ARG A 4 16.05 0.04 25.14
C ARG A 4 14.59 0.48 25.24
N GLY A 5 13.70 -0.47 25.42
CA GLY A 5 12.31 -0.26 25.79
C GLY A 5 12.09 -0.67 27.24
N GLU A 6 11.32 0.13 27.98
CA GLU A 6 10.89 -0.20 29.33
C GLU A 6 9.37 -0.14 29.41
N GLN A 7 8.76 -1.16 30.00
CA GLN A 7 7.35 -1.24 30.32
C GLN A 7 7.22 -1.44 31.83
N THR A 8 6.39 -0.65 32.50
CA THR A 8 6.28 -0.66 33.96
C THR A 8 4.96 -1.25 34.47
N THR A 9 3.98 -1.47 33.57
CA THR A 9 2.68 -2.05 33.90
C THR A 9 2.25 -3.07 32.82
N PRO A 10 1.58 -4.18 33.18
CA PRO A 10 1.26 -4.65 34.53
C PRO A 10 2.45 -5.25 35.31
N ASN A 11 3.54 -5.63 34.64
CA ASN A 11 4.81 -6.06 35.25
C ASN A 11 5.98 -5.24 34.69
N ARG A 12 7.05 -5.08 35.47
CA ARG A 12 8.24 -4.34 35.03
C ARG A 12 9.04 -5.18 34.06
N MET A 13 9.12 -4.75 32.81
CA MET A 13 9.78 -5.44 31.72
C MET A 13 10.75 -4.47 31.02
N THR A 14 11.97 -4.92 30.77
CA THR A 14 12.93 -4.19 29.94
C THR A 14 13.32 -5.04 28.75
N ILE A 15 13.28 -4.44 27.55
CA ILE A 15 13.67 -5.06 26.29
C ILE A 15 14.85 -4.29 25.74
N ASP A 16 16.00 -4.94 25.66
CA ASP A 16 17.20 -4.40 25.05
C ASP A 16 17.45 -5.08 23.72
N ARG A 17 17.53 -4.29 22.65
CA ARG A 17 17.67 -4.78 21.28
C ARG A 17 18.87 -4.16 20.60
N TRP A 18 19.80 -4.99 20.14
CA TRP A 18 21.00 -4.57 19.43
C TRP A 18 20.82 -4.78 17.94
N PHE A 19 21.20 -3.76 17.18
CA PHE A 19 21.11 -3.72 15.73
C PHE A 19 22.50 -3.60 15.09
N ALA A 20 22.73 -4.39 14.05
CA ALA A 20 23.84 -4.21 13.12
C ALA A 20 23.32 -3.69 11.77
N PRO A 21 23.98 -2.67 11.17
CA PRO A 21 23.65 -2.21 9.82
C PRO A 21 23.65 -3.36 8.81
N GLY A 22 22.64 -3.41 7.93
CA GLY A 22 22.52 -4.46 6.91
C GLY A 22 22.00 -5.82 7.40
N VAL A 23 21.95 -6.08 8.72
CA VAL A 23 21.49 -7.36 9.30
C VAL A 23 20.19 -7.20 10.08
N GLY A 24 20.00 -6.07 10.78
CA GLY A 24 18.85 -5.87 11.67
C GLY A 24 19.18 -6.30 13.09
N ILE A 25 18.27 -6.99 13.77
CA ILE A 25 18.43 -7.38 15.18
C ILE A 25 19.45 -8.51 15.26
N VAL A 26 20.54 -8.28 15.97
CA VAL A 26 21.59 -9.29 16.22
C VAL A 26 21.52 -9.87 17.63
N LYS A 27 20.85 -9.17 18.55
CA LYS A 27 20.61 -9.62 19.92
C LYS A 27 19.37 -8.97 20.49
N ASP A 28 18.61 -9.75 21.24
CA ASP A 28 17.45 -9.30 22.01
C ASP A 28 17.55 -9.88 23.43
N VAL A 29 17.49 -9.01 24.44
CA VAL A 29 17.44 -9.40 25.84
C VAL A 29 16.17 -8.83 26.44
N THR A 30 15.26 -9.73 26.78
CA THR A 30 14.03 -9.41 27.48
C THR A 30 14.17 -9.82 28.94
N THR A 31 13.97 -8.87 29.85
CA THR A 31 14.03 -9.09 31.31
C THR A 31 12.69 -8.71 31.91
N MET A 32 12.06 -9.62 32.65
CA MET A 32 10.83 -9.38 33.39
C MET A 32 11.12 -9.47 34.89
N GLN A 33 10.60 -8.51 35.64
CA GLN A 33 10.68 -8.40 37.08
C GLN A 33 9.28 -8.36 37.68
N ASP A 34 9.15 -8.88 38.90
CA ASP A 34 7.91 -8.79 39.67
C ASP A 34 7.72 -7.37 40.26
N ALA A 35 6.62 -7.17 41.00
CA ALA A 35 6.32 -5.90 41.63
C ALA A 35 7.34 -5.47 42.71
N LYS A 36 8.16 -6.40 43.23
CA LYS A 36 9.22 -6.13 44.21
C LYS A 36 10.57 -5.85 43.55
N GLY A 37 10.67 -6.06 42.23
CA GLY A 37 11.90 -5.90 41.46
C GLY A 37 12.72 -7.18 41.30
N ASP A 38 12.22 -8.31 41.81
CA ASP A 38 12.89 -9.60 41.70
C ASP A 38 12.77 -10.13 40.27
N LEU A 39 13.84 -10.76 39.77
CA LEU A 39 13.90 -11.28 38.41
C LEU A 39 12.96 -12.48 38.26
N LEU A 40 11.89 -12.32 37.46
CA LEU A 40 10.99 -13.42 37.12
C LEU A 40 11.54 -14.25 35.95
N GLN A 41 12.00 -13.58 34.90
CA GLN A 41 12.45 -14.26 33.70
C GLN A 41 13.42 -13.38 32.92
N ARG A 42 14.48 -14.00 32.39
CA ARG A 42 15.35 -13.36 31.42
C ARG A 42 15.50 -14.27 30.20
N ILE A 43 15.14 -13.74 29.03
CA ILE A 43 15.30 -14.41 27.75
C ILE A 43 16.37 -13.63 26.97
N SER A 44 17.41 -14.33 26.54
CA SER A 44 18.46 -13.78 25.68
C SER A 44 18.46 -14.54 24.37
N LEU A 45 18.18 -13.84 23.28
CA LEU A 45 18.24 -14.36 21.92
C LEU A 45 19.41 -13.68 21.22
N GLU A 46 20.36 -14.47 20.74
CA GLU A 46 21.50 -13.97 19.95
C GLU A 46 21.47 -14.60 18.57
N LEU A 47 21.79 -13.80 17.57
CA LEU A 47 21.90 -14.24 16.20
C LEU A 47 23.21 -15.00 16.04
N THR A 48 23.15 -16.34 16.12
CA THR A 48 24.33 -17.22 16.06
C THR A 48 24.93 -17.28 14.65
N GLU A 49 24.11 -17.12 13.62
CA GLU A 49 24.53 -17.04 12.22
C GLU A 49 23.78 -15.91 11.52
N VAL A 50 24.48 -15.13 10.68
CA VAL A 50 23.82 -14.14 9.81
C VAL A 50 22.82 -14.90 8.94
N PRO A 51 21.53 -14.49 8.89
CA PRO A 51 20.54 -15.18 8.08
C PRO A 51 21.06 -15.23 6.66
N LYS A 52 21.25 -16.44 6.14
CA LYS A 52 21.49 -16.60 4.70
C LYS A 52 20.30 -15.93 4.00
N PRO A 53 20.53 -15.06 2.99
CA PRO A 53 19.45 -14.48 2.24
C PRO A 53 18.71 -15.62 1.53
N VAL A 54 17.65 -16.13 2.17
CA VAL A 54 16.62 -16.89 1.49
C VAL A 54 15.95 -15.86 0.59
N GLU A 55 15.88 -16.13 -0.71
CA GLU A 55 15.13 -15.29 -1.64
C GLU A 55 13.75 -15.05 -1.06
N ARG A 56 13.55 -13.83 -0.58
CA ARG A 56 12.25 -13.35 -0.13
C ARG A 56 11.33 -13.51 -1.34
N PRO A 57 10.15 -14.16 -1.23
CA PRO A 57 9.21 -14.18 -2.33
C PRO A 57 9.04 -12.75 -2.82
N GLU A 58 9.30 -12.51 -4.10
CA GLU A 58 9.42 -11.18 -4.68
C GLU A 58 8.19 -10.34 -4.36
N VAL A 59 8.27 -9.50 -3.33
CA VAL A 59 7.33 -8.41 -3.15
C VAL A 59 7.72 -7.38 -4.18
N LYS A 60 7.03 -7.39 -5.33
CA LYS A 60 7.19 -6.42 -6.39
C LYS A 60 7.15 -4.98 -5.80
N SER A 61 8.33 -4.36 -5.79
CA SER A 61 8.63 -2.93 -6.04
C SER A 61 7.75 -1.86 -5.40
N ASN A 62 8.33 -1.00 -4.53
CA ASN A 62 8.95 0.26 -4.97
C ASN A 62 9.61 1.01 -3.79
N THR A 63 10.90 1.33 -3.90
CA THR A 63 11.75 1.93 -2.86
C THR A 63 11.79 3.47 -2.98
N ALA A 64 10.64 4.09 -3.20
CA ALA A 64 10.42 5.54 -3.06
C ALA A 64 9.16 5.75 -2.22
N PRO A 65 9.14 6.73 -1.28
CA PRO A 65 7.91 7.03 -0.54
C PRO A 65 6.82 7.42 -1.54
N LYS A 66 5.72 6.65 -1.57
CA LYS A 66 4.62 6.86 -2.51
C LYS A 66 4.02 8.25 -2.31
N GLN A 67 3.87 9.03 -3.38
CA GLN A 67 3.22 10.36 -3.30
C GLN A 67 1.72 10.26 -3.04
N LEU A 68 1.11 9.13 -3.46
CA LEU A 68 -0.29 8.82 -3.28
C LEU A 68 -0.46 7.46 -2.58
N ALA A 69 -1.47 7.36 -1.73
CA ALA A 69 -2.13 6.10 -1.43
C ALA A 69 -3.37 5.99 -2.33
N VAL A 70 -3.52 4.88 -3.06
CA VAL A 70 -4.59 4.69 -4.05
C VAL A 70 -5.38 3.41 -3.78
N SER A 71 -6.66 3.42 -4.14
CA SER A 71 -7.50 2.23 -4.12
C SER A 71 -8.70 2.36 -5.05
N LEU A 72 -9.24 1.23 -5.49
CA LEU A 72 -10.48 1.17 -6.26
C LEU A 72 -11.63 0.70 -5.37
N ALA A 73 -12.86 1.12 -5.66
CA ALA A 73 -14.06 0.70 -4.95
C ALA A 73 -15.32 0.79 -5.80
N LYS A 74 -16.38 0.10 -5.36
CA LYS A 74 -17.73 0.15 -5.96
C LYS A 74 -18.57 1.32 -5.47
N ASP A 75 -18.11 1.99 -4.43
CA ASP A 75 -18.75 3.16 -3.85
C ASP A 75 -17.69 4.11 -3.28
N ARG A 76 -18.07 5.36 -3.05
CA ARG A 76 -17.16 6.43 -2.64
C ARG A 76 -16.41 6.15 -1.34
N PHE A 77 -17.03 5.47 -0.38
CA PHE A 77 -16.50 5.27 0.98
C PHE A 77 -16.32 3.79 1.37
N GLY A 78 -16.45 2.91 0.39
CA GLY A 78 -16.58 1.48 0.59
C GLY A 78 -15.28 0.76 0.82
N LYS A 79 -15.39 -0.55 0.97
CA LYS A 79 -14.20 -1.40 1.06
C LYS A 79 -13.44 -1.35 -0.27
N PRO A 80 -12.10 -1.17 -0.24
CA PRO A 80 -11.28 -1.35 -1.42
C PRO A 80 -11.53 -2.71 -2.08
N THR A 81 -11.62 -2.72 -3.40
CA THR A 81 -11.72 -3.96 -4.19
C THR A 81 -11.12 -3.76 -5.57
N THR A 82 -10.62 -4.84 -6.14
CA THR A 82 -10.09 -4.91 -7.50
C THR A 82 -10.92 -5.85 -8.37
N SER A 83 -12.12 -6.24 -7.90
CA SER A 83 -13.00 -7.17 -8.61
C SER A 83 -14.40 -6.56 -8.78
N PHE A 84 -14.76 -6.34 -10.04
CA PHE A 84 -15.98 -5.67 -10.47
C PHE A 84 -16.80 -6.61 -11.35
N ARG A 85 -18.12 -6.42 -11.36
CA ARG A 85 -19.02 -7.13 -12.28
C ARG A 85 -19.30 -6.29 -13.52
N SER A 86 -19.68 -6.94 -14.61
CA SER A 86 -20.09 -6.32 -15.88
C SER A 86 -21.19 -5.27 -15.70
N ASN A 87 -22.06 -5.48 -14.71
CA ASN A 87 -23.16 -4.60 -14.38
C ASN A 87 -22.86 -3.53 -13.30
N THR A 88 -21.63 -3.45 -12.80
CA THR A 88 -21.23 -2.46 -11.77
C THR A 88 -21.59 -1.06 -12.26
N PRO A 89 -22.37 -0.25 -11.53
CA PRO A 89 -22.79 1.07 -12.04
C PRO A 89 -21.63 2.05 -12.21
N GLU A 90 -20.69 2.06 -11.28
CA GLU A 90 -19.60 3.01 -11.23
C GLU A 90 -18.36 2.38 -10.58
N ILE A 91 -17.18 2.78 -11.06
CA ILE A 91 -15.89 2.42 -10.47
C ILE A 91 -15.23 3.68 -9.92
N TYR A 92 -14.92 3.66 -8.63
CA TYR A 92 -14.31 4.80 -7.92
C TYR A 92 -12.80 4.61 -7.81
N ALA A 93 -12.03 5.48 -8.46
CA ALA A 93 -10.57 5.58 -8.34
C ALA A 93 -10.20 6.60 -7.25
N ARG A 94 -9.94 6.10 -6.04
CA ARG A 94 -9.71 6.90 -4.84
C ARG A 94 -8.23 7.14 -4.62
N TRP A 95 -7.88 8.36 -4.23
CA TRP A 95 -6.52 8.77 -3.97
C TRP A 95 -6.42 9.66 -2.73
N GLN A 96 -5.30 9.52 -2.02
CA GLN A 96 -4.92 10.37 -0.89
C GLN A 96 -3.45 10.76 -1.03
N GLY A 97 -3.20 12.07 -1.02
CA GLY A 97 -1.87 12.64 -0.97
C GLY A 97 -1.15 12.28 0.33
N GLN A 98 0.12 11.92 0.21
CA GLN A 98 1.01 11.73 1.37
C GLN A 98 2.02 12.87 1.49
N ARG A 99 2.47 13.44 0.36
CA ARG A 99 3.47 14.51 0.27
C ARG A 99 3.31 15.33 -1.03
N LEU A 100 2.08 15.64 -1.42
CA LEU A 100 1.85 16.42 -2.64
C LEU A 100 2.35 17.85 -2.47
N ARG A 101 2.84 18.46 -3.55
CA ARG A 101 3.00 19.92 -3.57
C ARG A 101 1.63 20.59 -3.57
N GLN A 102 1.54 21.80 -3.03
CA GLN A 102 0.33 22.61 -3.18
C GLN A 102 0.09 22.88 -4.67
N GLY A 103 -1.13 22.63 -5.14
CA GLY A 103 -1.48 22.75 -6.55
C GLY A 103 -1.01 21.59 -7.43
N ALA A 104 -0.56 20.47 -6.86
CA ALA A 104 -0.19 19.28 -7.65
C ALA A 104 -1.38 18.78 -8.47
N LYS A 105 -1.14 18.44 -9.75
CA LYS A 105 -2.18 17.83 -10.60
C LYS A 105 -2.18 16.32 -10.42
N VAL A 106 -3.25 15.78 -9.87
CA VAL A 106 -3.48 14.33 -9.78
C VAL A 106 -4.32 13.91 -10.99
N LYS A 107 -3.92 12.86 -11.69
CA LYS A 107 -4.64 12.30 -12.84
C LYS A 107 -4.79 10.79 -12.69
N ALA A 108 -5.94 10.25 -13.06
CA ALA A 108 -6.17 8.83 -13.22
C ALA A 108 -6.47 8.52 -14.69
N VAL A 109 -5.92 7.44 -15.21
CA VAL A 109 -6.17 6.94 -16.57
C VAL A 109 -6.61 5.48 -16.46
N TRP A 110 -7.80 5.17 -16.98
CA TRP A 110 -8.31 3.80 -17.03
C TRP A 110 -7.91 3.16 -18.35
N ILE A 111 -7.38 1.96 -18.27
CA ILE A 111 -6.81 1.23 -19.39
C ILE A 111 -7.40 -0.18 -19.37
N ALA A 112 -7.92 -0.62 -20.49
CA ALA A 112 -8.24 -2.02 -20.74
C ALA A 112 -6.94 -2.72 -21.16
N GLU A 113 -6.38 -3.56 -20.28
CA GLU A 113 -5.14 -4.28 -20.60
C GLU A 113 -5.44 -5.43 -21.58
N ASN A 114 -6.51 -6.18 -21.31
CA ASN A 114 -6.95 -7.30 -22.13
C ASN A 114 -8.46 -7.59 -21.92
N ILE A 115 -9.28 -7.30 -22.93
CA ILE A 115 -10.75 -7.42 -22.87
C ILE A 115 -11.35 -8.17 -24.07
N GLY A 116 -10.53 -8.96 -24.77
CA GLY A 116 -10.91 -9.71 -25.97
C GLY A 116 -10.03 -9.39 -27.19
N GLU A 117 -10.09 -10.24 -28.21
CA GLU A 117 -9.23 -10.16 -29.40
C GLU A 117 -9.58 -8.98 -30.33
N ASP A 118 -10.81 -8.46 -30.24
CA ASP A 118 -11.30 -7.35 -31.07
C ASP A 118 -10.79 -5.97 -30.62
N PHE A 119 -10.15 -5.89 -29.44
CA PHE A 119 -9.69 -4.63 -28.85
C PHE A 119 -8.15 -4.55 -28.82
N PRO A 120 -7.56 -3.37 -29.07
CA PRO A 120 -6.14 -3.17 -28.86
C PRO A 120 -5.75 -3.45 -27.40
N GLN A 121 -4.58 -4.06 -27.20
CA GLN A 121 -3.98 -4.13 -25.87
C GLN A 121 -3.65 -2.73 -25.33
N ASP A 122 -3.75 -2.58 -24.01
CA ASP A 122 -3.54 -1.31 -23.30
C ASP A 122 -4.38 -0.14 -23.88
N TYR A 123 -5.62 -0.44 -24.31
CA TYR A 123 -6.55 0.57 -24.81
C TYR A 123 -6.96 1.55 -23.70
N LYS A 124 -6.77 2.85 -23.93
CA LYS A 124 -7.22 3.88 -22.99
C LYS A 124 -8.75 4.00 -23.03
N VAL A 125 -9.40 3.67 -21.91
CA VAL A 125 -10.84 3.79 -21.74
C VAL A 125 -11.23 5.24 -21.50
N ASP A 126 -10.62 5.88 -20.49
CA ASP A 126 -10.89 7.28 -20.14
C ASP A 126 -9.78 7.86 -19.23
N GLU A 127 -9.82 9.17 -18.98
CA GLU A 127 -8.96 9.85 -18.00
C GLU A 127 -9.68 10.98 -17.26
N ALA A 128 -9.29 11.20 -16.00
CA ALA A 128 -9.81 12.28 -15.18
C ALA A 128 -8.68 12.95 -14.37
N SER A 129 -8.82 14.24 -14.07
CA SER A 129 -7.81 14.96 -13.29
C SER A 129 -8.38 15.98 -12.32
N ALA A 130 -7.64 16.24 -11.24
CA ALA A 130 -7.97 17.21 -10.20
C ALA A 130 -6.70 17.90 -9.70
N VAL A 131 -6.86 19.08 -9.11
CA VAL A 131 -5.77 19.82 -8.48
C VAL A 131 -5.84 19.62 -6.97
N ALA A 132 -4.74 19.19 -6.35
CA ALA A 132 -4.62 19.04 -4.92
C ALA A 132 -4.44 20.42 -4.26
N ALA A 133 -5.41 20.81 -3.42
CA ALA A 133 -5.35 22.07 -2.69
C ALA A 133 -4.25 22.08 -1.61
N THR A 134 -3.90 20.90 -1.08
CA THR A 134 -2.93 20.70 0.02
C THR A 134 -2.13 19.41 -0.18
N SER A 135 -1.04 19.25 0.57
CA SER A 135 -0.17 18.07 0.51
C SER A 135 -0.84 16.74 0.88
N MET A 136 -1.91 16.82 1.67
CA MET A 136 -2.71 15.69 2.17
C MET A 136 -4.11 15.63 1.53
N SER A 137 -4.32 16.31 0.40
CA SER A 137 -5.60 16.29 -0.29
C SER A 137 -6.03 14.86 -0.64
N ARG A 138 -7.33 14.63 -0.62
CA ARG A 138 -7.94 13.35 -0.95
C ARG A 138 -9.09 13.57 -1.92
N GLY A 139 -9.32 12.58 -2.78
CA GLY A 139 -10.36 12.65 -3.77
C GLY A 139 -10.71 11.27 -4.32
N ALA A 140 -11.73 11.26 -5.17
CA ALA A 140 -12.09 10.11 -5.97
C ALA A 140 -12.47 10.61 -7.37
N PHE A 141 -12.02 9.90 -8.39
CA PHE A 141 -12.57 10.01 -9.72
C PHE A 141 -13.53 8.86 -9.96
N THR A 142 -14.59 9.09 -10.72
CA THR A 142 -15.63 8.10 -10.98
C THR A 142 -15.66 7.81 -12.46
N LEU A 143 -15.63 6.52 -12.82
CA LEU A 143 -15.91 6.06 -14.17
C LEU A 143 -17.26 5.35 -14.18
N ALA A 144 -18.21 5.90 -14.93
CA ALA A 144 -19.56 5.34 -15.06
C ALA A 144 -19.57 4.15 -16.02
N ARG A 145 -20.50 3.23 -15.80
CA ARG A 145 -20.72 2.07 -16.68
C ARG A 145 -21.03 2.52 -18.11
N PRO A 146 -20.37 1.95 -19.13
CA PRO A 146 -20.77 2.11 -20.53
C PRO A 146 -22.19 1.59 -20.79
N GLU A 147 -22.81 1.98 -21.91
CA GLU A 147 -24.17 1.55 -22.27
C GLU A 147 -24.28 0.02 -22.36
N ASP A 148 -23.32 -0.63 -23.02
CA ASP A 148 -23.24 -2.08 -23.17
C ASP A 148 -22.71 -2.83 -21.92
N GLY A 149 -22.44 -2.10 -20.84
CA GLY A 149 -21.80 -2.64 -19.65
C GLY A 149 -20.27 -2.67 -19.72
N TRP A 150 -19.64 -3.17 -18.66
CA TRP A 150 -18.20 -3.38 -18.68
C TRP A 150 -17.87 -4.69 -19.39
N MET A 151 -16.96 -4.63 -20.37
CA MET A 151 -16.42 -5.84 -20.99
C MET A 151 -15.66 -6.66 -19.93
N PRO A 152 -15.93 -7.97 -19.76
CA PRO A 152 -15.13 -8.82 -18.89
C PRO A 152 -13.67 -8.85 -19.33
N GLY A 153 -12.74 -8.82 -18.37
CA GLY A 153 -11.31 -8.81 -18.68
C GLY A 153 -10.45 -8.13 -17.63
N ASP A 154 -9.20 -7.91 -18.02
CA ASP A 154 -8.17 -7.29 -17.19
C ASP A 154 -8.02 -5.82 -17.55
N TYR A 155 -7.97 -4.99 -16.51
CA TYR A 155 -7.88 -3.54 -16.60
C TYR A 155 -6.86 -3.01 -15.60
N ARG A 156 -6.44 -1.76 -15.81
CA ARG A 156 -5.55 -1.02 -14.91
C ARG A 156 -5.98 0.43 -14.79
N VAL A 157 -5.75 1.02 -13.62
CA VAL A 157 -5.85 2.46 -13.41
C VAL A 157 -4.48 3.02 -13.06
N ASP A 158 -3.96 3.86 -13.95
CA ASP A 158 -2.67 4.53 -13.80
C ASP A 158 -2.88 5.89 -13.13
N PHE A 159 -2.18 6.12 -12.02
CA PHE A 159 -2.23 7.36 -11.26
C PHE A 159 -0.97 8.19 -11.48
N TYR A 160 -1.16 9.44 -11.86
CA TYR A 160 -0.09 10.39 -12.13
C TYR A 160 -0.16 11.57 -11.17
N VAL A 161 0.99 12.10 -10.81
CA VAL A 161 1.15 13.42 -10.17
C VAL A 161 2.03 14.26 -11.08
N ASP A 162 1.52 15.41 -11.52
CA ASP A 162 2.22 16.34 -12.41
C ASP A 162 2.79 15.65 -13.67
N ASN A 163 1.97 14.78 -14.26
CA ASN A 163 2.28 13.93 -15.43
C ASN A 163 3.34 12.84 -15.20
N VAL A 164 3.83 12.64 -13.98
CA VAL A 164 4.70 11.51 -13.62
C VAL A 164 3.83 10.37 -13.10
N LEU A 165 3.98 9.17 -13.66
CA LEU A 165 3.31 7.96 -13.16
C LEU A 165 3.84 7.64 -11.76
N VAL A 166 2.95 7.56 -10.76
CA VAL A 166 3.35 7.34 -9.36
C VAL A 166 2.82 6.03 -8.77
N ASP A 167 1.69 5.51 -9.27
CA ASP A 167 1.15 4.21 -8.87
C ASP A 167 0.22 3.66 -9.96
N ALA A 168 -0.03 2.37 -9.94
CA ALA A 168 -0.95 1.70 -10.85
C ALA A 168 -1.71 0.59 -10.11
N VAL A 169 -3.03 0.53 -10.29
CA VAL A 169 -3.88 -0.49 -9.66
C VAL A 169 -4.52 -1.36 -10.72
N LYS A 170 -4.17 -2.65 -10.73
CA LYS A 170 -4.81 -3.64 -11.59
C LYS A 170 -6.19 -4.02 -11.03
N MET A 171 -7.15 -4.23 -11.92
CA MET A 171 -8.48 -4.71 -11.58
C MET A 171 -8.99 -5.70 -12.62
N LYS A 172 -9.99 -6.47 -12.22
CA LYS A 172 -10.64 -7.45 -13.06
C LYS A 172 -12.14 -7.19 -13.11
N VAL A 173 -12.70 -7.24 -14.31
CA VAL A 173 -14.15 -7.29 -14.54
C VAL A 173 -14.54 -8.72 -14.86
N VAL A 174 -15.54 -9.23 -14.15
CA VAL A 174 -16.18 -10.52 -14.38
C VAL A 174 -17.64 -10.30 -14.77
N GLU A 175 -18.31 -11.34 -15.27
CA GLU A 175 -19.74 -11.29 -15.60
C GLU A 175 -20.63 -10.93 -14.40
#